data_AF-A0A6C0IZ09-F1
#
_entry.id   AF-A0A6C0IZ09-F1
#
_cell.length_a   1.000
_cell.length_b   1.000
_cell.length_c   1.000
_cell.angle_alpha   90.00
_cell.angle_beta   90.00
_cell.angle_gamma   90.00
#
_symmetry.space_group_name_H-M   'P 1'
#
loop_
_entity.id
_entity.type
_entity.pdbx_description
1 polymer ?
#
loop_
_entity_poly.entity_id
_entity_poly.type
_entity_poly.pdbx_seq_one_letter_code
_entity_poly.pdbx_strand_id
1 'polypeptide(L)'
;MECEYCKKTFLNKYNLKNHQKRAKFCLAIQKENNIEIDSQLIKCEYCEHLSTPEHLKRHKKTCKNKILYENTLKEQNVKDLKESIANHEIKNKELSDEIVELKHQMEILQTKNEMLEKQLERSTTTVEEIAKQPKVQNTTNNNNKILIATPLDLSKENIQAAIQNNFSDEYLTQGQKGVARFAFDTMLKDEQGKLKYICTDPSRQIFQYKCDDGTVKKDVKATKLTKAILDGDIKKTSHKIAWDKMEDAGDEAFMAYTDHYEEIQALETDNSQFSKELSTLVV
;
A
#
# COMPACT_ATOMS: atom_id res chain seq x y z
N MET A 1 79.37 -45.64 0.02
CA MET A 1 78.48 -46.54 0.81
C MET A 1 77.59 -47.29 -0.16
N GLU A 2 77.44 -48.60 0.01
CA GLU A 2 76.81 -49.47 -0.98
C GLU A 2 75.41 -49.95 -0.52
N CYS A 3 74.47 -50.07 -1.45
CA CYS A 3 73.15 -50.62 -1.18
C CYS A 3 73.19 -52.14 -1.04
N GLU A 4 72.77 -52.67 0.10
CA GLU A 4 72.79 -54.10 0.39
C GLU A 4 71.94 -54.94 -0.58
N TYR A 5 70.89 -54.34 -1.16
CA TYR A 5 69.92 -55.01 -2.05
C TYR A 5 70.29 -54.95 -3.53
N CYS A 6 70.84 -53.84 -4.02
CA CYS A 6 71.13 -53.66 -5.45
C CYS A 6 72.60 -53.35 -5.77
N LYS A 7 73.47 -53.33 -4.75
CA LYS A 7 74.91 -53.14 -4.85
C LYS A 7 75.35 -51.81 -5.51
N LYS A 8 74.45 -50.82 -5.61
CA LYS A 8 74.79 -49.47 -6.09
C LYS A 8 75.52 -48.65 -5.02
N THR A 9 76.53 -47.91 -5.44
CA THR A 9 77.33 -47.02 -4.58
C THR A 9 76.74 -45.61 -4.51
N PHE A 10 76.65 -45.06 -3.31
CA PHE A 10 76.14 -43.72 -3.02
C PHE A 10 77.18 -42.87 -2.28
N LEU A 11 77.15 -41.57 -2.60
CA LEU A 11 78.07 -40.55 -2.10
C LEU A 11 77.94 -40.29 -0.59
N ASN A 12 76.73 -40.40 -0.04
CA ASN A 12 76.48 -40.14 1.38
C ASN A 12 75.42 -41.08 1.98
N LYS A 13 75.37 -41.15 3.32
CA LYS A 13 74.53 -42.10 4.07
C LYS A 13 73.04 -41.79 3.90
N TYR A 14 72.72 -40.50 3.74
CA TYR A 14 71.36 -40.03 3.49
C TYR A 14 70.82 -40.57 2.16
N ASN A 15 71.60 -40.46 1.08
CA ASN A 15 71.23 -40.95 -0.25
C ASN A 15 71.09 -42.47 -0.28
N LEU A 16 71.99 -43.20 0.39
CA LEU A 16 71.87 -44.65 0.55
C LEU A 16 70.56 -45.04 1.26
N LYS A 17 70.28 -44.42 2.42
CA LYS A 17 69.05 -44.69 3.18
C LYS A 17 67.79 -44.37 2.37
N ASN A 18 67.76 -43.24 1.67
CA ASN A 18 66.63 -42.88 0.81
C ASN A 18 66.45 -43.85 -0.35
N HIS A 19 67.55 -44.29 -0.96
CA HIS A 19 67.53 -45.27 -2.03
C HIS A 19 66.97 -46.62 -1.54
N GLN A 20 67.46 -47.16 -0.42
CA GLN A 20 66.97 -48.43 0.15
C GLN A 20 65.48 -48.38 0.49
N LYS A 21 64.99 -47.24 1.00
CA LYS A 21 63.59 -47.06 1.40
C LYS A 21 62.61 -46.76 0.25
N ARG A 22 63.09 -46.33 -0.93
CA ARG A 22 62.22 -45.77 -1.98
C ARG A 22 62.43 -46.37 -3.37
N ALA A 23 63.58 -46.98 -3.65
CA ALA A 23 63.84 -47.56 -4.95
C ALA A 23 62.98 -48.80 -5.16
N LYS A 24 62.07 -48.76 -6.14
CA LYS A 24 61.12 -49.84 -6.45
C LYS A 24 61.77 -51.22 -6.49
N PHE A 25 62.94 -51.31 -7.13
CA PHE A 25 63.70 -52.56 -7.24
C PHE A 25 64.20 -53.08 -5.88
N CYS A 26 64.77 -52.20 -5.04
CA CYS A 26 65.23 -52.58 -3.71
C CYS A 26 64.09 -52.93 -2.77
N LEU A 27 62.93 -52.30 -2.93
CA LEU A 27 61.71 -52.61 -2.18
C LEU A 27 61.12 -53.97 -2.60
N ALA A 28 61.16 -54.32 -3.89
CA ALA A 28 60.74 -55.65 -4.35
C ALA A 28 61.59 -56.76 -3.72
N ILE A 29 62.92 -56.59 -3.72
CA ILE A 29 63.87 -57.52 -3.09
C ILE A 29 63.62 -57.61 -1.57
N GLN A 30 63.35 -56.49 -0.89
CA GLN A 30 63.01 -56.51 0.54
C GLN A 30 61.72 -57.29 0.81
N LYS A 31 60.71 -57.14 -0.06
CA LYS A 31 59.43 -57.85 0.06
C LYS A 31 59.59 -59.36 -0.14
N GLU A 32 60.37 -59.77 -1.14
CA GLU A 32 60.68 -61.19 -1.40
C GLU A 32 61.42 -61.85 -0.23
N ASN A 33 62.21 -61.07 0.51
CA ASN A 33 62.93 -61.51 1.70
C ASN A 33 62.12 -61.39 3.01
N ASN A 34 60.79 -61.20 2.93
CA ASN A 34 59.88 -61.04 4.08
C ASN A 34 60.29 -59.90 5.04
N ILE A 35 60.99 -58.87 4.56
CA ILE A 35 61.31 -57.68 5.35
C ILE A 35 60.07 -56.80 5.38
N GLU A 36 59.64 -56.39 6.58
CA GLU A 36 58.49 -55.50 6.75
C GLU A 36 58.80 -54.12 6.12
N ILE A 37 58.11 -53.81 5.02
CA ILE A 37 58.27 -52.54 4.31
C ILE A 37 57.32 -51.52 4.91
N ASP A 38 57.86 -50.58 5.67
CA ASP A 38 57.14 -49.37 6.11
C ASP A 38 56.91 -48.42 4.90
N SER A 39 55.98 -48.83 4.03
CA SER A 39 55.52 -48.03 2.90
C SER A 39 54.54 -46.97 3.43
N GLN A 40 55.08 -45.84 3.88
CA GLN A 40 54.33 -44.65 4.30
C GLN A 40 53.61 -43.92 3.15
N LEU A 41 53.23 -44.64 2.09
CA LEU A 41 52.51 -44.09 0.95
C LEU A 41 51.03 -43.93 1.30
N ILE A 42 50.52 -42.72 1.09
CA ILE A 42 49.13 -42.35 1.35
C ILE A 42 48.44 -42.11 0.01
N LYS A 43 47.19 -42.57 -0.11
CA LYS A 43 46.33 -42.35 -1.28
C LYS A 43 45.75 -40.94 -1.26
N CYS A 44 45.69 -40.31 -2.43
CA CYS A 44 44.97 -39.06 -2.60
C CYS A 44 43.46 -39.26 -2.39
N GLU A 45 42.82 -38.36 -1.65
CA GLU A 45 41.36 -38.43 -1.41
C GLU A 45 40.51 -38.17 -2.68
N TYR A 46 41.10 -37.60 -3.74
CA TYR A 46 40.40 -37.28 -4.99
C TYR A 46 40.79 -38.20 -6.16
N CYS A 47 41.84 -39.01 -6.05
CA CYS A 47 42.30 -39.86 -7.15
C CYS A 47 43.10 -41.08 -6.68
N GLU A 48 43.45 -41.96 -7.61
CA GLU A 48 44.17 -43.21 -7.32
C GLU A 48 45.69 -43.03 -7.10
N HIS A 49 46.19 -41.80 -6.98
CA HIS A 49 47.63 -41.55 -6.82
C HIS A 49 48.11 -41.85 -5.39
N LEU A 50 49.14 -42.69 -5.27
CA LEU A 50 49.83 -43.02 -4.02
C LEU A 50 51.18 -42.28 -3.93
N SER A 51 51.43 -41.58 -2.82
CA SER A 51 52.65 -40.81 -2.60
C SER A 51 52.97 -40.66 -1.12
N THR A 52 54.22 -40.30 -0.78
CA THR A 52 54.56 -39.92 0.61
C THR A 52 53.82 -38.64 1.01
N PRO A 53 53.64 -38.36 2.31
CA PRO A 53 52.89 -37.19 2.78
C PRO A 53 53.36 -35.85 2.16
N GLU A 54 54.68 -35.64 2.01
CA GLU A 54 55.24 -34.41 1.44
C GLU A 54 54.93 -34.28 -0.06
N HIS A 55 55.08 -35.37 -0.81
CA HIS A 55 54.79 -35.38 -2.24
C HIS A 55 53.30 -35.31 -2.51
N LEU A 56 52.46 -35.88 -1.64
CA LEU A 56 51.02 -35.79 -1.72
C LEU A 56 50.53 -34.35 -1.56
N LYS A 57 51.13 -33.54 -0.66
CA LYS A 57 50.85 -32.09 -0.56
C LYS A 57 51.09 -31.36 -1.88
N ARG A 58 52.18 -31.67 -2.58
CA ARG A 58 52.48 -31.08 -3.90
C ARG A 58 51.52 -31.60 -4.97
N HIS A 59 51.23 -32.90 -4.98
CA HIS A 59 50.25 -33.50 -5.88
C HIS A 59 48.87 -32.86 -5.73
N LYS A 60 48.37 -32.64 -4.51
CA LYS A 60 47.07 -32.01 -4.28
C LYS A 60 46.96 -30.63 -4.97
N LYS A 61 48.05 -29.88 -5.16
CA LYS A 61 48.02 -28.58 -5.86
C LYS A 61 47.76 -28.70 -7.38
N THR A 62 48.09 -29.84 -7.98
CA THR A 62 47.97 -30.06 -9.43
C THR A 62 47.09 -31.27 -9.78
N CYS A 63 46.44 -31.86 -8.78
CA CYS A 63 45.56 -33.01 -8.95
C CYS A 63 44.32 -32.61 -9.73
N LYS A 64 44.20 -33.13 -10.96
CA LYS A 64 43.06 -32.81 -11.85
C LYS A 64 41.71 -33.12 -11.21
N ASN A 65 41.57 -34.26 -10.54
CA ASN A 65 40.31 -34.65 -9.91
C ASN A 65 39.95 -33.75 -8.72
N LYS A 66 40.95 -33.27 -7.96
CA LYS A 66 40.71 -32.29 -6.89
C LYS A 66 40.20 -30.99 -7.47
N ILE A 67 40.85 -30.49 -8.52
CA ILE A 67 40.47 -29.25 -9.19
C ILE A 67 39.05 -29.37 -9.75
N LEU A 68 38.71 -30.50 -10.38
CA LEU A 68 37.37 -30.76 -10.88
C LEU A 68 36.34 -30.76 -9.75
N TYR A 69 36.60 -31.50 -8.67
CA TYR A 69 35.72 -31.55 -7.50
C TYR A 69 35.48 -30.15 -6.90
N GLU A 70 36.56 -29.38 -6.71
CA GLU A 70 36.48 -28.01 -6.18
C GLU A 70 35.73 -27.06 -7.13
N ASN A 71 35.88 -27.23 -8.45
CA ASN A 71 35.14 -26.44 -9.43
C ASN A 71 33.65 -26.77 -9.42
N THR A 72 33.27 -28.05 -9.39
CA THR A 72 31.87 -28.46 -9.29
C THR A 72 31.22 -27.92 -8.01
N LEU A 73 31.94 -27.97 -6.88
CA LEU A 73 31.45 -27.39 -5.62
C LEU A 73 31.26 -25.87 -5.72
N LYS A 74 32.20 -25.16 -6.36
CA LYS A 74 32.09 -23.71 -6.60
C LYS A 74 30.93 -23.38 -7.53
N GLU A 75 30.72 -24.15 -8.59
CA GLU A 75 29.61 -23.98 -9.54
C GLU A 75 28.26 -24.14 -8.84
N GLN A 76 28.13 -25.15 -7.99
CA GLN A 76 26.94 -25.35 -7.17
C GLN A 76 26.72 -24.16 -6.23
N ASN A 77 27.75 -23.72 -5.50
CA ASN A 77 27.64 -22.56 -4.62
C ASN A 77 27.25 -21.29 -5.37
N VAL A 78 27.78 -21.07 -6.59
CA VAL A 78 27.41 -19.92 -7.44
C VAL A 78 25.95 -20.01 -7.86
N LYS A 79 25.45 -21.20 -8.17
CA LYS A 79 24.04 -21.42 -8.51
C LYS A 79 23.13 -21.09 -7.32
N ASP A 80 23.44 -21.62 -6.15
CA ASP A 80 22.65 -21.41 -4.93
C ASP A 80 22.66 -19.93 -4.51
N LEU A 81 23.80 -19.25 -4.64
CA LEU A 81 23.90 -17.81 -4.39
C LEU A 81 23.07 -16.98 -5.38
N LYS A 82 23.04 -17.35 -6.67
CA LYS A 82 22.23 -16.66 -7.68
C LYS A 82 20.74 -16.79 -7.39
N GLU A 83 20.29 -17.98 -7.00
CA GLU A 83 18.90 -18.22 -6.61
C GLU A 83 18.52 -17.41 -5.36
N SER A 84 19.41 -17.37 -4.37
CA SER A 84 19.23 -16.52 -3.18
C SER A 84 19.12 -15.04 -3.55
N ILE A 85 20.00 -14.52 -4.42
CA ILE A 85 19.95 -13.11 -4.87
C ILE A 85 18.62 -12.80 -5.55
N ALA A 86 18.17 -13.65 -6.47
CA ALA A 86 16.90 -13.45 -7.17
C ALA A 86 15.71 -13.40 -6.19
N ASN A 87 15.70 -14.27 -5.18
CA ASN A 87 14.66 -14.26 -4.14
C ASN A 87 14.70 -12.97 -3.30
N HIS A 88 15.90 -12.48 -2.95
CA HIS A 88 16.03 -11.22 -2.21
C HIS A 88 15.63 -10.01 -3.06
N GLU A 89 15.89 -10.02 -4.37
CA GLU A 89 15.45 -8.96 -5.29
C GLU A 89 13.91 -8.89 -5.38
N ILE A 90 13.24 -10.04 -5.49
CA ILE A 90 11.77 -10.11 -5.44
C ILE A 90 11.27 -9.55 -4.11
N LYS A 91 11.85 -10.00 -2.99
CA LYS A 91 11.38 -9.57 -1.67
C LYS A 91 11.60 -8.07 -1.42
N ASN A 92 12.72 -7.52 -1.90
CA ASN A 92 12.99 -6.10 -1.81
C ASN A 92 11.99 -5.28 -2.62
N LYS A 93 11.56 -5.79 -3.79
CA LYS A 93 10.52 -5.13 -4.58
C LYS A 93 9.18 -5.12 -3.84
N GLU A 94 8.74 -6.26 -3.32
CA GLU A 94 7.50 -6.35 -2.52
C GLU A 94 7.51 -5.40 -1.32
N LEU A 95 8.62 -5.37 -0.56
CA LEU A 95 8.77 -4.46 0.56
C LEU A 95 8.79 -2.99 0.13
N SER A 96 9.38 -2.69 -1.03
CA SER A 96 9.37 -1.33 -1.57
C SER A 96 7.96 -0.88 -1.94
N ASP A 97 7.17 -1.77 -2.55
CA ASP A 97 5.77 -1.50 -2.91
C ASP A 97 4.92 -1.29 -1.63
N GLU A 98 5.10 -2.12 -0.60
CA GLU A 98 4.44 -1.98 0.70
C GLU A 98 4.80 -0.66 1.41
N ILE A 99 6.06 -0.21 1.32
CA ILE A 99 6.48 1.09 1.88
C ILE A 99 5.77 2.26 1.18
N VAL A 100 5.57 2.18 -0.13
CA VAL A 100 4.85 3.22 -0.88
C VAL A 100 3.40 3.28 -0.43
N GLU A 101 2.74 2.13 -0.29
CA GLU A 101 1.35 2.06 0.16
C GLU A 101 1.18 2.58 1.60
N LEU A 102 2.06 2.17 2.51
CA LEU A 102 2.04 2.66 3.90
C LEU A 102 2.27 4.17 4.00
N LYS A 103 3.17 4.72 3.18
CA LYS A 103 3.39 6.18 3.12
C LYS A 103 2.13 6.92 2.69
N HIS A 104 1.43 6.41 1.67
CA HIS A 104 0.18 6.99 1.22
C HIS A 104 -0.90 6.95 2.31
N GLN A 105 -1.03 5.82 3.02
CA GLN A 105 -1.95 5.72 4.15
C GLN A 105 -1.60 6.70 5.29
N MET A 106 -0.31 6.91 5.58
CA MET A 106 0.14 7.88 6.56
C MET A 106 -0.23 9.31 6.17
N GLU A 107 -0.08 9.68 4.90
CA GLU A 107 -0.44 11.01 4.39
C GLU A 107 -1.95 11.27 4.52
N ILE A 108 -2.79 10.29 4.18
CA ILE A 108 -4.24 10.34 4.38
C ILE A 108 -4.58 10.54 5.85
N LEU A 109 -3.96 9.77 6.75
CA LEU A 109 -4.20 9.86 8.19
C LEU A 109 -3.75 11.21 8.76
N GLN A 110 -2.60 11.73 8.32
CA GLN A 110 -2.11 13.04 8.73
C GLN A 110 -3.09 14.14 8.32
N THR A 111 -3.54 14.11 7.07
CA THR A 111 -4.54 15.05 6.54
C THR A 111 -5.84 14.98 7.35
N LYS A 112 -6.30 13.77 7.67
CA LYS A 112 -7.50 13.57 8.50
C LYS A 112 -7.33 14.13 9.91
N ASN A 113 -6.16 13.99 10.52
CA ASN A 113 -5.87 14.57 11.83
C ASN A 113 -5.90 16.10 11.78
N GLU A 114 -5.25 16.73 10.80
CA GLU A 114 -5.28 18.18 10.63
C GLU A 114 -6.71 18.72 10.43
N MET A 115 -7.56 17.97 9.71
CA MET A 115 -8.97 18.31 9.56
C MET A 115 -9.75 18.22 10.87
N LEU A 116 -9.53 17.16 11.65
CA LEU A 116 -10.16 16.99 12.96
C LEU A 116 -9.75 18.08 13.95
N GLU A 117 -8.48 18.48 13.95
CA GLU A 117 -7.98 19.60 14.76
C GLU A 117 -8.66 20.92 14.38
N LYS A 118 -8.75 21.23 13.07
CA LYS A 118 -9.49 22.42 12.58
C LYS A 118 -10.97 22.38 12.93
N GLN A 119 -11.61 21.21 12.84
CA GLN A 119 -13.01 21.05 13.26
C GLN A 119 -13.19 21.28 14.75
N LEU A 120 -12.27 20.78 15.57
CA LEU A 120 -12.28 20.96 17.01
C LEU A 120 -12.14 22.45 17.38
N GLU A 121 -11.19 23.15 16.77
CA GLU A 121 -10.96 24.59 16.99
C GLU A 121 -12.17 25.44 16.57
N ARG A 122 -12.79 25.12 15.44
CA ARG A 122 -14.03 25.78 15.01
C ARG A 122 -15.18 25.51 15.97
N SER A 123 -15.31 24.27 16.45
CA SER A 123 -16.34 23.89 17.40
C SER A 123 -16.18 24.64 18.72
N THR A 124 -14.98 24.69 19.29
CA THR A 124 -14.70 25.43 20.54
C THR A 124 -14.96 26.92 20.38
N THR A 125 -14.49 27.53 19.28
CA THR A 125 -14.73 28.95 18.99
C THR A 125 -16.22 29.25 18.88
N THR A 126 -16.97 28.40 18.18
CA THR A 126 -18.43 28.56 18.02
C THR A 126 -19.14 28.48 19.38
N VAL A 127 -18.75 27.54 20.25
CA VAL A 127 -19.29 27.40 21.60
C VAL A 127 -18.97 28.63 22.44
N GLU A 128 -17.75 29.15 22.37
CA GLU A 128 -17.36 30.37 23.07
C GLU A 128 -18.14 31.59 22.60
N GLU A 129 -18.34 31.75 21.29
CA GLU A 129 -19.13 32.85 20.74
C GLU A 129 -20.60 32.76 21.19
N ILE A 130 -21.20 31.57 21.16
CA ILE A 130 -22.55 31.33 21.68
C ILE A 130 -22.63 31.69 23.18
N ALA A 131 -21.61 31.33 23.97
CA ALA A 131 -21.57 31.66 25.39
C ALA A 131 -21.39 33.17 25.67
N LYS A 132 -20.73 33.90 24.76
CA LYS A 132 -20.51 35.36 24.86
C LYS A 132 -21.72 36.19 24.41
N GLN A 133 -22.73 35.59 23.76
CA GLN A 133 -23.92 36.35 23.34
C GLN A 133 -24.82 36.71 24.53
N PRO A 134 -25.22 37.99 24.69
CA PRO A 134 -26.21 38.37 25.67
C PRO A 134 -27.55 37.68 25.35
N LYS A 135 -28.21 37.10 26.36
CA LYS A 135 -29.56 36.55 26.23
C LYS A 135 -30.55 37.68 25.99
N VAL A 136 -30.76 38.05 24.72
CA VAL A 136 -31.80 38.99 24.33
C VAL A 136 -33.06 38.19 23.98
N GLN A 137 -34.09 38.27 24.82
CA GLN A 137 -35.44 37.81 24.50
C GLN A 137 -36.08 38.79 23.51
N ASN A 138 -35.70 38.71 22.23
CA ASN A 138 -36.42 39.41 21.18
C ASN A 138 -37.55 38.52 20.64
N THR A 139 -38.74 38.70 21.20
CA THR A 139 -40.00 38.31 20.56
C THR A 139 -40.29 39.27 19.42
N THR A 140 -39.71 39.02 18.24
CA THR A 140 -40.12 39.69 17.01
C THR A 140 -40.84 38.67 16.13
N ASN A 141 -42.17 38.71 16.22
CA ASN A 141 -43.08 37.83 15.50
C ASN A 141 -43.21 38.33 14.05
N ASN A 142 -42.25 37.98 13.19
CA ASN A 142 -42.29 38.33 11.77
C ASN A 142 -43.05 37.22 11.00
N ASN A 143 -44.38 37.36 10.97
CA ASN A 143 -45.29 36.53 10.18
C ASN A 143 -45.20 36.88 8.69
N ASN A 144 -44.12 36.50 8.02
CA ASN A 144 -44.21 36.21 6.58
C ASN A 144 -44.51 34.72 6.45
N LYS A 145 -45.79 34.40 6.20
CA LYS A 145 -46.28 33.04 6.04
C LYS A 145 -45.80 32.50 4.68
N ILE A 146 -44.57 32.00 4.64
CA ILE A 146 -44.03 31.28 3.47
C ILE A 146 -44.86 30.00 3.32
N LEU A 147 -45.59 29.89 2.19
CA LEU A 147 -46.57 28.83 1.97
C LEU A 147 -45.93 27.68 1.15
N ILE A 148 -45.31 26.74 1.85
CA ILE A 148 -44.85 25.47 1.28
C ILE A 148 -46.07 24.55 1.15
N ALA A 149 -46.61 24.42 -0.06
CA ALA A 149 -47.85 23.69 -0.31
C ALA A 149 -47.61 22.17 -0.32
N THR A 150 -46.54 21.77 -1.01
CA THR A 150 -46.21 20.38 -1.34
C THR A 150 -45.21 19.82 -0.31
N PRO A 151 -45.52 18.68 0.34
CA PRO A 151 -44.57 17.98 1.19
C PRO A 151 -43.30 17.56 0.44
N LEU A 152 -42.18 17.53 1.16
CA LEU A 152 -40.92 16.98 0.69
C LEU A 152 -40.73 15.59 1.29
N ASP A 153 -40.70 14.59 0.41
CA ASP A 153 -40.41 13.20 0.76
C ASP A 153 -38.89 12.99 0.87
N LEU A 154 -38.43 12.81 2.10
CA LEU A 154 -37.04 12.48 2.44
C LEU A 154 -36.82 11.00 2.77
N SER A 155 -37.74 10.12 2.38
CA SER A 155 -37.61 8.67 2.55
C SER A 155 -36.39 8.14 1.79
N LYS A 156 -35.74 7.12 2.37
CA LYS A 156 -34.53 6.54 1.78
C LYS A 156 -34.77 6.08 0.34
N GLU A 157 -35.92 5.47 0.07
CA GLU A 157 -36.28 4.91 -1.23
C GLU A 157 -36.40 6.01 -2.29
N ASN A 158 -37.08 7.11 -1.98
CA ASN A 158 -37.24 8.24 -2.91
C ASN A 158 -35.89 8.92 -3.19
N ILE A 159 -35.10 9.16 -2.15
CA ILE A 159 -33.78 9.78 -2.28
C ILE A 159 -32.83 8.90 -3.10
N GLN A 160 -32.79 7.60 -2.80
CA GLN A 160 -31.95 6.63 -3.49
C GLN A 160 -32.34 6.52 -4.98
N ALA A 161 -33.64 6.51 -5.30
CA ALA A 161 -34.12 6.52 -6.67
C ALA A 161 -33.74 7.80 -7.42
N ALA A 162 -33.83 8.97 -6.77
CA ALA A 162 -33.40 10.23 -7.36
C ALA A 162 -31.90 10.22 -7.69
N ILE A 163 -31.07 9.72 -6.75
CA ILE A 163 -29.61 9.61 -6.91
C ILE A 163 -29.26 8.64 -8.05
N GLN A 164 -29.81 7.44 -8.05
CA GLN A 164 -29.49 6.42 -9.06
C GLN A 164 -29.88 6.84 -10.48
N ASN A 165 -30.98 7.58 -10.64
CA ASN A 165 -31.51 7.94 -11.95
C ASN A 165 -30.95 9.26 -12.49
N ASN A 166 -30.55 10.20 -11.62
CA ASN A 166 -30.26 11.58 -12.04
C ASN A 166 -28.93 12.14 -11.54
N PHE A 167 -28.23 11.48 -10.60
CA PHE A 167 -26.90 11.94 -10.20
C PHE A 167 -25.89 11.52 -11.27
N SER A 168 -25.18 12.51 -11.82
CA SER A 168 -24.31 12.36 -12.97
C SER A 168 -22.93 12.94 -12.70
N ASP A 169 -22.03 12.66 -13.63
CA ASP A 169 -20.69 13.20 -13.72
C ASP A 169 -20.62 14.75 -13.64
N GLU A 170 -21.58 15.44 -14.26
CA GLU A 170 -21.67 16.90 -14.24
C GLU A 170 -21.85 17.45 -12.82
N TYR A 171 -22.57 16.73 -11.96
CA TYR A 171 -22.70 17.08 -10.55
C TYR A 171 -21.48 16.63 -9.76
N LEU A 172 -20.90 15.47 -10.06
CA LEU A 172 -19.74 14.95 -9.35
C LEU A 172 -18.53 15.89 -9.45
N THR A 173 -18.24 16.39 -10.64
CA THR A 173 -17.13 17.31 -10.93
C THR A 173 -17.25 18.70 -10.29
N GLN A 174 -18.31 18.94 -9.50
CA GLN A 174 -18.51 20.17 -8.71
C GLN A 174 -18.53 19.90 -7.20
N GLY A 175 -18.20 18.68 -6.77
CA GLY A 175 -18.13 18.28 -5.37
C GLY A 175 -19.42 18.55 -4.61
N GLN A 176 -19.30 19.15 -3.42
CA GLN A 176 -20.47 19.44 -2.58
C GLN A 176 -21.46 20.45 -3.21
N LYS A 177 -20.96 21.39 -4.02
CA LYS A 177 -21.83 22.34 -4.73
C LYS A 177 -22.66 21.62 -5.78
N GLY A 178 -22.05 20.65 -6.46
CA GLY A 178 -22.75 19.77 -7.39
C GLY A 178 -23.85 18.96 -6.72
N VAL A 179 -23.61 18.43 -5.53
CA VAL A 179 -24.66 17.73 -4.75
C VAL A 179 -25.82 18.69 -4.39
N ALA A 180 -25.54 19.96 -4.08
CA ALA A 180 -26.58 20.96 -3.82
C ALA A 180 -27.42 21.27 -5.06
N ARG A 181 -26.77 21.40 -6.23
CA ARG A 181 -27.43 21.61 -7.52
C ARG A 181 -28.28 20.41 -7.93
N PHE A 182 -27.73 19.20 -7.81
CA PHE A 182 -28.45 17.96 -8.01
C PHE A 182 -29.74 17.90 -7.16
N ALA A 183 -29.65 18.20 -5.86
CA ALA A 183 -30.81 18.21 -4.99
C ALA A 183 -31.86 19.24 -5.47
N PHE A 184 -31.42 20.46 -5.79
CA PHE A 184 -32.27 21.52 -6.30
C PHE A 184 -32.98 21.16 -7.61
N ASP A 185 -32.28 20.50 -8.52
CA ASP A 185 -32.79 20.15 -9.85
C ASP A 185 -33.77 18.97 -9.80
N THR A 186 -33.55 18.01 -8.90
CA THR A 186 -34.24 16.71 -8.95
C THR A 186 -35.21 16.48 -7.79
N MET A 187 -35.02 17.14 -6.65
CA MET A 187 -35.69 16.76 -5.38
C MET A 187 -36.50 17.90 -4.78
N LEU A 188 -36.00 19.14 -4.87
CA LEU A 188 -36.52 20.25 -4.07
C LEU A 188 -37.61 21.08 -4.75
N LYS A 189 -38.00 20.72 -5.96
CA LYS A 189 -39.12 21.33 -6.70
C LYS A 189 -40.26 20.33 -6.87
N ASP A 190 -41.50 20.83 -6.94
CA ASP A 190 -42.63 20.05 -7.40
C ASP A 190 -42.72 20.01 -8.94
N GLU A 191 -43.73 19.32 -9.46
CA GLU A 191 -43.97 19.18 -10.90
C GLU A 191 -44.19 20.52 -11.63
N GLN A 192 -44.54 21.58 -10.89
CA GLN A 192 -44.75 22.93 -11.41
C GLN A 192 -43.51 23.81 -11.25
N GLY A 193 -42.39 23.25 -10.77
CA GLY A 193 -41.14 23.94 -10.52
C GLY A 193 -41.12 24.75 -9.22
N LYS A 194 -42.14 24.63 -8.37
CA LYS A 194 -42.24 25.38 -7.11
C LYS A 194 -41.44 24.69 -6.01
N LEU A 195 -40.76 25.49 -5.19
CA LEU A 195 -39.90 25.00 -4.11
C LEU A 195 -40.70 24.29 -3.00
N LYS A 196 -40.24 23.08 -2.66
CA LYS A 196 -40.67 22.26 -1.51
C LYS A 196 -39.77 22.45 -0.28
N TYR A 197 -38.60 23.03 -0.48
CA TYR A 197 -37.57 23.28 0.52
C TYR A 197 -37.01 24.69 0.30
N ILE A 198 -37.13 25.58 1.28
CA ILE A 198 -36.89 27.03 1.12
C ILE A 198 -35.92 27.54 2.17
N CYS A 199 -34.95 28.39 1.79
CA CYS A 199 -34.07 29.11 2.69
C CYS A 199 -34.76 30.38 3.19
N THR A 200 -35.02 30.45 4.49
CA THR A 200 -35.73 31.59 5.12
C THR A 200 -34.78 32.58 5.80
N ASP A 201 -33.54 32.16 6.06
CA ASP A 201 -32.47 33.01 6.57
C ASP A 201 -31.14 32.52 5.96
N PRO A 202 -30.68 33.11 4.85
CA PRO A 202 -29.44 32.71 4.18
C PRO A 202 -28.20 32.90 5.06
N SER A 203 -28.17 33.95 5.90
CA SER A 203 -27.02 34.26 6.76
C SER A 203 -26.76 33.16 7.79
N ARG A 204 -27.84 32.58 8.33
CA ARG A 204 -27.80 31.47 9.29
C ARG A 204 -28.06 30.10 8.65
N GLN A 205 -28.31 30.09 7.34
CA GLN A 205 -28.66 28.92 6.54
C GLN A 205 -29.84 28.14 7.18
N ILE A 206 -30.93 28.84 7.49
CA ILE A 206 -32.14 28.23 8.06
C ILE A 206 -33.09 27.89 6.92
N PHE A 207 -33.27 26.59 6.71
CA PHE A 207 -34.19 26.07 5.72
C PHE A 207 -35.50 25.59 6.36
N GLN A 208 -36.57 25.59 5.57
CA GLN A 208 -37.89 25.12 5.95
C GLN A 208 -38.46 24.23 4.86
N TYR A 209 -39.12 23.15 5.26
CA TYR A 209 -39.84 22.25 4.36
C TYR A 209 -41.05 21.66 5.07
N LYS A 210 -42.05 21.24 4.30
CA LYS A 210 -43.24 20.59 4.81
C LYS A 210 -43.04 19.08 4.78
N CYS A 211 -43.32 18.38 5.88
CA CYS A 211 -43.32 16.92 5.93
C CYS A 211 -44.68 16.36 5.49
N ASP A 212 -44.74 15.04 5.29
CA ASP A 212 -45.97 14.33 4.87
C ASP A 212 -47.12 14.48 5.88
N ASP A 213 -46.80 14.66 7.16
CA ASP A 213 -47.76 14.99 8.23
C ASP A 213 -48.33 16.43 8.13
N GLY A 214 -47.89 17.20 7.14
CA GLY A 214 -48.30 18.57 6.89
C GLY A 214 -47.60 19.61 7.75
N THR A 215 -46.70 19.21 8.65
CA THR A 215 -45.97 20.13 9.53
C THR A 215 -44.76 20.75 8.83
N VAL A 216 -44.51 22.03 9.09
CA VAL A 216 -43.31 22.71 8.58
C VAL A 216 -42.17 22.47 9.55
N LYS A 217 -41.11 21.82 9.09
CA LYS A 217 -39.89 21.56 9.86
C LYS A 217 -38.78 22.52 9.44
N LYS A 218 -37.99 22.95 10.43
CA LYS A 218 -36.74 23.67 10.21
C LYS A 218 -35.59 22.70 10.00
N ASP A 219 -34.68 23.04 9.10
CA ASP A 219 -33.40 22.36 8.90
C ASP A 219 -32.28 23.40 8.89
N VAL A 220 -31.48 23.41 9.95
CA VAL A 220 -30.39 24.38 10.12
C VAL A 220 -29.17 23.84 9.40
N LYS A 221 -28.55 24.66 8.54
CA LYS A 221 -27.41 24.26 7.68
C LYS A 221 -27.68 23.02 6.81
N ALA A 222 -28.94 22.79 6.46
CA ALA A 222 -29.39 21.66 5.63
C ALA A 222 -28.96 20.26 6.13
N THR A 223 -28.73 20.10 7.43
CA THR A 223 -28.27 18.85 8.04
C THR A 223 -29.19 17.65 7.80
N LYS A 224 -30.52 17.85 7.80
CA LYS A 224 -31.48 16.77 7.57
C LYS A 224 -31.49 16.34 6.12
N LEU A 225 -31.46 17.30 5.19
CA LEU A 225 -31.34 17.01 3.77
C LEU A 225 -30.01 16.31 3.45
N THR A 226 -28.90 16.80 4.00
CA THR A 226 -27.58 16.14 3.87
C THR A 226 -27.64 14.70 4.35
N LYS A 227 -28.22 14.45 5.53
CA LYS A 227 -28.37 13.10 6.05
C LYS A 227 -29.21 12.20 5.13
N ALA A 228 -30.34 12.70 4.62
CA ALA A 228 -31.18 11.94 3.72
C ALA A 228 -30.43 11.54 2.42
N ILE A 229 -29.64 12.47 1.85
CA ILE A 229 -28.81 12.22 0.67
C ILE A 229 -27.71 11.18 0.96
N LEU A 230 -27.08 11.24 2.14
CA LEU A 230 -26.09 10.25 2.59
C LEU A 230 -26.71 8.86 2.75
N ASP A 231 -27.88 8.78 3.40
CA ASP A 231 -28.62 7.54 3.62
C ASP A 231 -29.14 6.92 2.30
N GLY A 232 -29.25 7.72 1.24
CA GLY A 232 -29.60 7.32 -0.13
C GLY A 232 -28.42 6.90 -1.01
N ASP A 233 -27.26 6.60 -0.44
CA ASP A 233 -26.07 6.05 -1.11
C ASP A 233 -25.34 7.01 -2.07
N ILE A 234 -25.41 8.33 -1.88
CA ILE A 234 -24.68 9.30 -2.74
C ILE A 234 -23.17 8.99 -2.83
N LYS A 235 -22.57 8.58 -1.70
CA LYS A 235 -21.13 8.25 -1.60
C LYS A 235 -20.74 7.06 -2.48
N LYS A 236 -21.63 6.07 -2.59
CA LYS A 236 -21.42 4.87 -3.40
C LYS A 236 -21.63 5.17 -4.88
N THR A 237 -22.65 5.96 -5.20
CA THR A 237 -22.92 6.38 -6.59
C THR A 237 -21.79 7.26 -7.11
N SER A 238 -21.30 8.23 -6.32
CA SER A 238 -20.17 9.08 -6.69
C SER A 238 -18.89 8.26 -6.90
N HIS A 239 -18.63 7.28 -6.03
CA HIS A 239 -17.50 6.36 -6.19
C HIS A 239 -17.55 5.60 -7.52
N LYS A 240 -18.73 5.05 -7.87
CA LYS A 240 -18.91 4.33 -9.13
C LYS A 240 -18.65 5.23 -10.35
N ILE A 241 -19.24 6.42 -10.37
CA ILE A 241 -19.06 7.37 -11.49
C ILE A 241 -17.60 7.78 -11.61
N ALA A 242 -16.93 8.10 -10.50
CA ALA A 242 -15.52 8.46 -10.51
C ALA A 242 -14.66 7.30 -11.05
N TRP A 243 -14.88 6.08 -10.56
CA TRP A 243 -14.17 4.88 -11.04
C TRP A 243 -14.36 4.66 -12.54
N ASP A 244 -15.60 4.65 -13.03
CA ASP A 244 -15.93 4.42 -14.45
C ASP A 244 -15.30 5.49 -15.36
N LYS A 245 -15.10 6.72 -14.86
CA LYS A 245 -14.49 7.82 -15.61
C LYS A 245 -12.96 7.85 -15.52
N MET A 246 -12.40 7.36 -14.42
CA MET A 246 -10.95 7.29 -14.21
C MET A 246 -10.28 6.17 -15.02
N GLU A 247 -11.02 5.14 -15.42
CA GLU A 247 -10.48 4.00 -16.20
C GLU A 247 -9.90 4.43 -17.57
N ASP A 248 -10.40 5.53 -18.15
CA ASP A 248 -10.01 6.06 -19.47
C ASP A 248 -9.40 7.49 -19.44
N ALA A 249 -9.17 8.07 -18.26
CA ALA A 249 -8.81 9.49 -18.11
C ALA A 249 -7.29 9.76 -18.02
N GLY A 250 -6.86 10.89 -18.61
CA GLY A 250 -5.50 11.43 -18.41
C GLY A 250 -5.32 12.18 -17.08
N ASP A 251 -4.08 12.48 -16.71
CA ASP A 251 -3.66 13.01 -15.40
C ASP A 251 -4.47 14.21 -14.86
N GLU A 252 -4.91 15.12 -15.73
CA GLU A 252 -5.66 16.33 -15.34
C GLU A 252 -7.11 16.01 -14.94
N ALA A 253 -7.75 15.07 -15.63
CA ALA A 253 -9.08 14.58 -15.27
C ALA A 253 -9.00 13.74 -13.99
N PHE A 254 -7.94 12.96 -13.78
CA PHE A 254 -7.75 12.21 -12.54
C PHE A 254 -7.76 13.11 -11.29
N MET A 255 -7.05 14.25 -11.33
CA MET A 255 -6.99 15.18 -10.19
C MET A 255 -8.35 15.86 -9.91
N ALA A 256 -9.04 16.34 -10.95
CA ALA A 256 -10.33 17.01 -10.77
C ALA A 256 -11.41 16.10 -10.17
N TYR A 257 -11.43 14.82 -10.55
CA TYR A 257 -12.37 13.87 -9.97
C TYR A 257 -11.99 13.50 -8.53
N THR A 258 -10.69 13.39 -8.24
CA THR A 258 -10.20 13.03 -6.90
C THR A 258 -10.60 14.09 -5.86
N ASP A 259 -10.31 15.37 -6.12
CA ASP A 259 -10.62 16.46 -5.19
C ASP A 259 -12.13 16.58 -4.91
N HIS A 260 -12.95 16.58 -5.96
CA HIS A 260 -14.40 16.73 -5.81
C HIS A 260 -15.09 15.47 -5.27
N TYR A 261 -14.56 14.29 -5.58
CA TYR A 261 -14.99 13.05 -4.94
C TYR A 261 -14.74 13.11 -3.43
N GLU A 262 -13.54 13.53 -3.00
CA GLU A 262 -13.21 13.67 -1.58
C GLU A 262 -14.13 14.66 -0.87
N GLU A 263 -14.45 15.79 -1.51
CA GLU A 263 -15.43 16.76 -1.00
C GLU A 263 -16.80 16.11 -0.74
N ILE A 264 -17.26 15.21 -1.62
CA ILE A 264 -18.53 14.47 -1.46
C ILE A 264 -18.40 13.42 -0.35
N GLN A 265 -17.26 12.73 -0.23
CA GLN A 265 -17.04 11.78 0.87
C GLN A 265 -17.02 12.47 2.23
N ALA A 266 -16.55 13.72 2.28
CA ALA A 266 -16.49 14.55 3.49
C ALA A 266 -17.86 15.11 3.92
N LEU A 267 -18.92 14.99 3.11
CA LEU A 267 -20.23 15.60 3.33
C LEU A 267 -20.87 15.29 4.71
N GLU A 268 -20.56 14.14 5.28
CA GLU A 268 -21.01 13.72 6.62
C GLU A 268 -20.36 14.53 7.76
N THR A 269 -19.11 14.93 7.56
CA THR A 269 -18.30 15.66 8.55
C THR A 269 -18.27 17.17 8.31
N ASP A 270 -18.36 17.59 7.05
CA ASP A 270 -18.42 18.99 6.63
C ASP A 270 -19.39 19.08 5.45
N ASN A 271 -20.55 19.72 5.64
CA ASN A 271 -21.51 20.01 4.58
C ASN A 271 -21.56 21.50 4.22
N SER A 272 -20.54 22.27 4.60
CA SER A 272 -20.59 23.73 4.55
C SER A 272 -20.63 24.29 3.13
N GLN A 273 -19.98 23.64 2.17
CA GLN A 273 -20.08 24.04 0.76
C GLN A 273 -21.46 23.72 0.20
N PHE A 274 -21.99 22.54 0.51
CA PHE A 274 -23.34 22.12 0.14
C PHE A 274 -24.40 23.10 0.67
N SER A 275 -24.39 23.39 1.96
CA SER A 275 -25.41 24.23 2.60
C SER A 275 -25.32 25.70 2.18
N LYS A 276 -24.10 26.22 1.93
CA LYS A 276 -23.90 27.56 1.37
C LYS A 276 -24.44 27.66 -0.05
N GLU A 277 -24.07 26.73 -0.93
CA GLU A 277 -24.58 26.72 -2.31
C GLU A 277 -26.10 26.65 -2.30
N LEU A 278 -26.66 25.73 -1.50
CA LEU A 278 -28.11 25.53 -1.41
C LEU A 278 -28.83 26.80 -0.92
N SER A 279 -28.25 27.54 0.02
CA SER A 279 -28.82 28.82 0.49
C SER A 279 -28.95 29.89 -0.59
N THR A 280 -28.26 29.75 -1.72
CA THR A 280 -28.39 30.64 -2.87
C THR A 280 -29.41 30.13 -3.90
N LEU A 281 -29.70 28.83 -3.91
CA LEU A 281 -30.56 28.19 -4.90
C LEU A 281 -32.04 28.19 -4.50
N VAL A 282 -32.35 28.11 -3.20
CA VAL A 282 -33.72 27.90 -2.70
C VAL A 282 -34.30 29.07 -1.90
N VAL A 283 -33.98 30.31 -2.29
CA VAL A 283 -34.50 31.54 -1.64
C VAL A 283 -35.91 31.86 -2.10
#